data_AF-A0A1A7BV99-F1
#
_entry.id   AF-A0A1A7BV99-F1
#
_cell.length_a   1.000
_cell.length_b   1.000
_cell.length_c   1.000
_cell.angle_alpha   90.00
_cell.angle_beta   90.00
_cell.angle_gamma   90.00
#
_symmetry.space_group_name_H-M   'P 1'
#
loop_
_entity.id
_entity.type
_entity.pdbx_description
1 polymer ?
#
loop_
_entity_poly.entity_id
_entity_poly.type
_entity_poly.pdbx_seq_one_letter_code
_entity_poly.pdbx_strand_id
1 'polypeptide(L)'
;MKKILLVVIVAVIALYAFKRMVVEPYLWKKAINTPEHQLQMGSFIFSQQRGHNGSQSMENQYFIFKVTEIQGDFVRLAVIRKLSAGDQIVQGDFSTTKKAYGELKGNIKSVVITGISRNDLYGRRTGRDPHQIDEYLLQKYPALKTSRYYFEDVPDKTRPVPQDPMDRMEYFSLVYSKKAIIEHGRLVAWILNNRPEPELSNRVETIDLILN
;
A
#
# COMPACT_ATOMS: atom_id res chain seq x y z
N MET A 1 -52.09 -29.15 20.35
CA MET A 1 -51.96 -27.83 19.72
C MET A 1 -50.96 -26.90 20.44
N LYS A 2 -51.12 -26.57 21.73
CA LYS A 2 -50.19 -25.66 22.46
C LYS A 2 -48.71 -26.11 22.48
N LYS A 3 -48.43 -27.41 22.64
CA LYS A 3 -47.06 -27.95 22.62
C LYS A 3 -46.36 -27.80 21.25
N ILE A 4 -47.12 -27.96 20.16
CA ILE A 4 -46.60 -27.80 18.80
C ILE A 4 -46.27 -26.32 18.52
N LEU A 5 -47.16 -25.42 18.95
CA LEU A 5 -46.91 -23.97 18.84
C LEU A 5 -45.64 -23.55 19.59
N LEU A 6 -45.43 -24.11 20.78
CA LEU A 6 -44.26 -23.80 21.61
C LEU A 6 -42.95 -24.30 20.98
N VAL A 7 -42.96 -25.49 20.36
CA VAL A 7 -41.83 -26.02 19.60
C VAL A 7 -41.51 -25.14 18.39
N VAL A 8 -42.53 -24.67 17.66
CA VAL A 8 -42.34 -23.78 16.50
C VAL A 8 -41.74 -22.44 16.94
N ILE A 9 -42.23 -21.85 18.03
CA ILE A 9 -41.69 -20.58 18.55
C ILE A 9 -40.22 -20.73 18.95
N VAL A 10 -39.87 -21.81 19.66
CA VAL A 10 -38.48 -22.08 20.05
C VAL A 10 -37.60 -22.30 18.82
N ALA A 11 -38.07 -23.02 17.81
CA ALA A 11 -37.34 -23.21 16.56
C ALA A 11 -37.09 -21.88 15.82
N VAL A 12 -38.07 -20.98 15.75
CA VAL A 12 -37.91 -19.66 15.14
C VAL A 12 -36.90 -18.80 15.91
N ILE A 13 -36.95 -18.80 17.25
CA ILE A 13 -35.98 -18.07 18.09
C ILE A 13 -34.57 -18.63 17.88
N ALA A 14 -34.41 -19.96 17.84
CA ALA A 14 -33.12 -20.60 17.61
C ALA A 14 -32.55 -20.25 16.22
N LEU A 15 -33.38 -20.28 15.16
CA LEU A 15 -32.98 -19.88 13.81
C LEU A 15 -32.58 -18.39 13.75
N TYR A 16 -33.33 -17.52 14.43
CA TYR A 16 -33.01 -16.10 14.49
C TYR A 16 -31.69 -15.83 15.23
N ALA A 17 -31.49 -16.48 16.39
CA ALA A 17 -30.25 -16.39 17.14
C ALA A 17 -29.06 -16.91 16.33
N PHE A 18 -29.21 -18.05 15.64
CA PHE A 18 -28.18 -18.60 14.76
C PHE A 18 -27.83 -17.64 13.61
N LYS A 19 -28.84 -17.06 12.94
CA LYS A 19 -28.61 -16.06 11.88
C LYS A 19 -27.79 -14.88 12.41
N ARG A 20 -28.18 -14.32 13.56
CA ARG A 20 -27.57 -13.10 14.11
C ARG A 20 -26.19 -13.32 14.73
N MET A 21 -25.97 -14.47 15.37
CA MET A 21 -24.70 -14.74 16.08
C MET A 21 -23.67 -15.45 15.21
N VAL A 22 -24.10 -16.20 14.19
CA VAL A 22 -23.19 -17.01 13.35
C VAL A 22 -23.16 -16.49 11.92
N VAL A 23 -24.32 -16.42 11.26
CA VAL A 23 -24.37 -16.13 9.81
C VAL A 23 -23.96 -14.69 9.52
N GLU A 24 -24.54 -13.70 10.19
CA GLU A 24 -24.23 -12.29 9.95
C GLU A 24 -22.75 -11.96 10.26
N PRO A 25 -22.17 -12.36 11.40
CA PRO A 25 -20.75 -12.14 11.66
C PRO A 25 -19.83 -12.89 10.70
N TYR A 26 -20.21 -14.10 10.27
CA TYR A 26 -19.47 -14.85 9.26
C TYR A 26 -19.48 -14.15 7.91
N LEU A 27 -20.64 -13.70 7.44
CA LEU A 27 -20.78 -12.95 6.19
C LEU A 27 -20.05 -11.61 6.25
N TRP A 28 -20.12 -10.89 7.38
CA TRP A 28 -19.38 -9.65 7.58
C TRP A 28 -17.88 -9.90 7.58
N LYS A 29 -17.38 -10.88 8.34
CA LYS A 29 -15.96 -11.30 8.32
C LYS A 29 -15.49 -11.72 6.93
N LYS A 30 -16.36 -12.38 6.16
CA LYS A 30 -16.07 -12.78 4.77
C LYS A 30 -16.02 -11.55 3.86
N ALA A 31 -16.92 -10.60 4.03
CA ALA A 31 -16.97 -9.36 3.25
C ALA A 31 -15.78 -8.42 3.52
N ILE A 32 -15.35 -8.26 4.77
CA ILE A 32 -14.18 -7.40 5.09
C ILE A 32 -12.84 -8.01 4.67
N ASN A 33 -12.81 -9.33 4.45
CA ASN A 33 -11.62 -10.04 4.00
C ASN A 33 -11.60 -10.24 2.49
N THR A 34 -12.53 -9.66 1.74
CA THR A 34 -12.40 -9.67 0.28
C THR A 34 -11.30 -8.70 -0.14
N PRO A 35 -10.52 -9.01 -1.20
CA PRO A 35 -9.48 -8.12 -1.70
C PRO A 35 -10.01 -6.73 -2.08
N GLU A 36 -11.26 -6.62 -2.53
CA GLU A 36 -11.93 -5.34 -2.81
C GLU A 36 -12.09 -4.49 -1.55
N HIS A 37 -12.41 -5.13 -0.42
CA HIS A 37 -12.61 -4.42 0.84
C HIS A 37 -11.27 -4.10 1.54
N GLN A 38 -10.24 -4.90 1.28
CA GLN A 38 -8.87 -4.68 1.74
C GLN A 38 -8.11 -3.65 0.92
N LEU A 39 -8.50 -3.40 -0.34
CA LEU A 39 -7.88 -2.39 -1.18
C LEU A 39 -8.62 -1.06 -1.09
N GLN A 40 -8.20 -0.19 -0.18
CA GLN A 40 -8.76 1.13 0.04
C GLN A 40 -7.69 2.22 -0.04
N MET A 41 -8.14 3.47 -0.11
CA MET A 41 -7.25 4.61 0.06
C MET A 41 -6.57 4.54 1.44
N GLY A 42 -5.24 4.65 1.47
CA GLY A 42 -4.45 4.56 2.69
C GLY A 42 -4.01 3.15 3.08
N SER A 43 -4.52 2.10 2.44
CA SER A 43 -4.11 0.72 2.70
C SER A 43 -2.62 0.52 2.44
N PHE A 44 -2.04 -0.47 3.10
CA PHE A 44 -0.66 -0.88 2.94
C PHE A 44 -0.58 -2.18 2.14
N ILE A 45 0.22 -2.20 1.08
CA ILE A 45 0.47 -3.39 0.28
C ILE A 45 1.90 -3.85 0.53
N PHE A 46 2.04 -5.10 0.97
CA PHE A 46 3.31 -5.77 1.14
C PHE A 46 3.53 -6.65 -0.10
N SER A 47 4.65 -6.46 -0.79
CA SER A 47 5.02 -7.30 -1.96
C SER A 47 6.43 -7.87 -1.82
N GLN A 48 6.67 -8.94 -2.57
CA GLN A 48 7.98 -9.55 -2.71
C GLN A 48 8.29 -9.75 -4.20
N GLN A 49 9.52 -9.45 -4.59
CA GLN A 49 10.01 -9.63 -5.94
C GLN A 49 11.37 -10.32 -5.91
N ARG A 50 11.67 -11.17 -6.89
CA ARG A 50 13.04 -11.61 -7.16
C ARG A 50 13.75 -10.60 -8.05
N GLY A 51 14.86 -10.08 -7.56
CA GLY A 51 15.70 -9.11 -8.27
C GLY A 51 17.15 -9.55 -8.31
N HIS A 52 17.92 -8.94 -9.21
CA HIS A 52 19.37 -9.04 -9.19
C HIS A 52 19.93 -8.14 -8.09
N ASN A 53 20.97 -8.60 -7.40
CA ASN A 53 21.69 -7.85 -6.37
C ASN A 53 23.01 -7.24 -6.89
N GLY A 54 23.18 -7.15 -8.22
CA GLY A 54 24.47 -6.78 -8.85
C GLY A 54 25.45 -7.94 -9.03
N SER A 55 25.08 -9.16 -8.63
CA SER A 55 25.77 -10.42 -8.93
C SER A 55 24.90 -11.35 -9.79
N GLN A 56 25.42 -12.51 -10.17
CA GLN A 56 24.65 -13.55 -10.88
C GLN A 56 23.61 -14.26 -10.00
N SER A 57 23.57 -13.95 -8.70
CA SER A 57 22.59 -14.49 -7.75
C SER A 57 21.32 -13.64 -7.71
N MET A 58 20.16 -14.31 -7.68
CA MET A 58 18.87 -13.67 -7.43
C MET A 58 18.63 -13.54 -5.93
N GLU A 59 18.10 -12.39 -5.50
CA GLU A 59 17.68 -12.15 -4.12
C GLU A 59 16.21 -11.71 -4.06
N ASN A 60 15.58 -11.94 -2.90
CA ASN A 60 14.25 -11.43 -2.64
C ASN A 60 14.34 -9.97 -2.18
N GLN A 61 13.71 -9.08 -2.95
CA GLN A 61 13.47 -7.69 -2.62
C GLN A 61 12.09 -7.56 -1.97
N TYR A 62 12.03 -6.77 -0.91
CA TYR A 62 10.83 -6.60 -0.09
C TYR A 62 10.33 -5.17 -0.20
N PHE A 63 9.09 -4.98 -0.65
CA PHE A 63 8.50 -3.66 -0.82
C PHE A 63 7.26 -3.49 0.05
N ILE A 64 7.10 -2.28 0.55
CA ILE A 64 5.92 -1.87 1.31
C ILE A 64 5.42 -0.60 0.66
N PHE A 65 4.17 -0.61 0.24
CA PHE A 65 3.52 0.49 -0.42
C PHE A 65 2.36 1.00 0.42
N LYS A 66 2.08 2.30 0.29
CA LYS A 66 0.83 2.90 0.72
C LYS A 66 -0.01 3.23 -0.51
N VAL A 67 -1.30 2.88 -0.49
CA VAL A 67 -2.24 3.28 -1.54
C VAL A 67 -2.56 4.76 -1.36
N THR A 68 -2.16 5.57 -2.32
CA THR A 68 -2.31 7.03 -2.28
C THR A 68 -3.39 7.54 -3.20
N GLU A 69 -3.84 6.73 -4.16
CA GLU A 69 -4.87 7.08 -5.14
C GLU A 69 -5.57 5.82 -5.67
N ILE A 70 -6.89 5.89 -5.88
CA ILE A 70 -7.66 4.87 -6.61
C ILE A 70 -8.60 5.59 -7.59
N GLN A 71 -8.37 5.43 -8.89
CA GLN A 71 -9.20 5.98 -9.97
C GLN A 71 -9.51 4.93 -11.03
N GLY A 72 -10.75 4.43 -11.06
CA GLY A 72 -11.13 3.35 -11.98
C GLY A 72 -10.29 2.09 -11.75
N ASP A 73 -9.54 1.66 -12.76
CA ASP A 73 -8.58 0.54 -12.65
C ASP A 73 -7.16 0.98 -12.22
N PHE A 74 -6.91 2.27 -12.03
CA PHE A 74 -5.62 2.80 -11.61
C PHE A 74 -5.51 2.85 -10.09
N VAL A 75 -4.53 2.14 -9.54
CA VAL A 75 -4.14 2.20 -8.13
C VAL A 75 -2.75 2.78 -8.04
N ARG A 76 -2.64 4.01 -7.53
CA ARG A 76 -1.35 4.64 -7.32
C ARG A 76 -0.81 4.28 -5.96
N LEU A 77 0.44 3.86 -5.95
CA LEU A 77 1.17 3.46 -4.77
C LEU A 77 2.28 4.46 -4.47
N ALA A 78 2.59 4.64 -3.19
CA ALA A 78 3.81 5.32 -2.75
C ALA A 78 4.65 4.34 -1.93
N VAL A 79 5.93 4.21 -2.29
CA VAL A 79 6.87 3.34 -1.57
C VAL A 79 7.11 3.90 -0.17
N ILE A 80 7.03 3.04 0.84
CA ILE A 80 7.40 3.37 2.21
C ILE A 80 8.89 3.13 2.39
N ARG A 81 9.60 4.17 2.79
CA ARG A 81 11.04 4.17 3.03
C ARG A 81 11.35 4.66 4.44
N LYS A 82 12.60 4.52 4.85
CA LYS A 82 13.11 5.01 6.12
C LYS A 82 14.25 5.99 5.88
N LEU A 83 14.12 7.20 6.42
CA LEU A 83 15.20 8.18 6.35
C LEU A 83 16.41 7.70 7.15
N SER A 84 17.60 7.84 6.58
CA SER A 84 18.90 7.64 7.23
C SER A 84 19.13 8.67 8.33
N ALA A 85 19.90 8.30 9.35
CA ALA A 85 20.29 9.21 10.44
C ALA A 85 21.79 9.07 10.66
N GLY A 86 22.53 10.17 10.51
CA GLY A 86 23.99 10.16 10.50
C GLY A 86 24.56 9.27 9.38
N ASP A 87 25.64 8.55 9.69
CA ASP A 87 26.40 7.73 8.73
C ASP A 87 25.77 6.35 8.43
N GLN A 88 24.60 6.06 9.00
CA GLN A 88 23.89 4.82 8.72
C GLN A 88 23.05 4.97 7.47
N ILE A 89 23.56 4.48 6.33
CA ILE A 89 22.77 4.28 5.11
C ILE A 89 21.76 3.17 5.39
N VAL A 90 20.47 3.52 5.49
CA VAL A 90 19.46 2.54 5.92
C VAL A 90 18.89 1.74 4.74
N GLN A 91 18.86 2.28 3.51
CA GLN A 91 18.23 1.61 2.36
C GLN A 91 18.83 2.08 1.02
N GLY A 92 19.16 1.12 0.14
CA GLY A 92 19.45 1.32 -1.28
C GLY A 92 18.36 0.65 -2.13
N ASP A 93 18.00 1.27 -3.25
CA ASP A 93 17.04 0.81 -4.27
C ASP A 93 15.68 0.35 -3.73
N PHE A 94 14.89 1.31 -3.23
CA PHE A 94 13.42 1.27 -2.96
C PHE A 94 12.87 0.12 -2.09
N SER A 95 13.66 -0.89 -1.76
CA SER A 95 13.32 -2.09 -1.03
C SER A 95 13.86 -2.02 0.39
N THR A 96 13.26 -2.82 1.28
CA THR A 96 13.65 -2.88 2.69
C THR A 96 14.25 -4.24 3.04
N THR A 97 14.88 -4.34 4.21
CA THR A 97 15.40 -5.63 4.69
C THR A 97 14.23 -6.56 5.09
N LYS A 98 14.43 -7.87 4.96
CA LYS A 98 13.46 -8.89 5.40
C LYS A 98 13.02 -8.69 6.87
N LYS A 99 13.95 -8.26 7.73
CA LYS A 99 13.68 -7.96 9.14
C LYS A 99 12.70 -6.80 9.28
N ALA A 100 13.03 -5.64 8.68
CA ALA A 100 12.16 -4.46 8.73
C ALA A 100 10.79 -4.73 8.07
N TYR A 101 10.77 -5.52 7.00
CA TYR A 101 9.54 -5.98 6.37
C TYR A 101 8.65 -6.77 7.33
N GLY A 102 9.20 -7.77 8.03
CA GLY A 102 8.47 -8.56 9.02
C GLY A 102 7.98 -7.73 10.21
N GLU A 103 8.82 -6.84 10.73
CA GLU A 103 8.48 -5.94 11.83
C GLU A 103 7.32 -5.01 11.46
N LEU A 104 7.35 -4.43 10.26
CA LEU A 104 6.28 -3.57 9.76
C LEU A 104 5.02 -4.36 9.46
N LYS A 105 5.12 -5.57 8.91
CA LYS A 105 3.94 -6.42 8.61
C LYS A 105 3.08 -6.66 9.86
N GLY A 106 3.69 -6.77 11.04
CA GLY A 106 2.97 -6.93 12.32
C GLY A 106 2.49 -5.61 12.96
N ASN A 107 3.14 -4.49 12.67
CA ASN A 107 2.99 -3.24 13.43
C ASN A 107 2.68 -1.99 12.59
N ILE A 108 2.41 -2.12 11.30
CA ILE A 108 2.24 -0.98 10.38
C ILE A 108 1.20 0.04 10.86
N LYS A 109 0.17 -0.43 11.57
CA LYS A 109 -0.92 0.41 12.11
C LYS A 109 -0.52 1.25 13.32
N SER A 110 0.50 0.83 14.07
CA SER A 110 1.01 1.56 15.24
C SER A 110 2.24 2.42 14.89
N VAL A 111 2.89 2.16 13.76
CA VAL A 111 4.01 2.95 13.27
C VAL A 111 3.50 4.18 12.53
N VAL A 112 3.95 5.37 12.94
CA VAL A 112 3.68 6.60 12.21
C VAL A 112 4.50 6.61 10.92
N ILE A 113 3.84 6.77 9.77
CA ILE A 113 4.49 6.89 8.47
C ILE A 113 4.14 8.25 7.89
N THR A 114 5.16 9.10 7.77
CA THR A 114 4.98 10.50 7.44
C THR A 114 4.88 10.69 5.92
N GLY A 115 3.83 11.36 5.44
CA GLY A 115 3.78 11.81 4.05
C GLY A 115 4.65 13.05 3.87
N ILE A 116 5.68 12.98 3.03
CA ILE A 116 6.60 14.09 2.76
C ILE A 116 6.47 14.49 1.31
N SER A 117 6.33 15.80 1.04
CA SER A 117 6.26 16.27 -0.33
C SER A 117 7.59 16.05 -1.07
N ARG A 118 7.52 15.74 -2.36
CA ARG A 118 8.71 15.57 -3.22
C ARG A 118 9.63 16.80 -3.20
N ASN A 119 9.05 18.00 -3.17
CA ASN A 119 9.80 19.25 -3.10
C ASN A 119 10.59 19.42 -1.79
N ASP A 120 10.11 18.83 -0.70
CA ASP A 120 10.83 18.87 0.58
C ASP A 120 11.98 17.88 0.64
N LEU A 121 11.83 16.72 -0.03
CA LEU A 121 12.89 15.71 -0.14
C LEU A 121 13.96 16.11 -1.15
N TYR A 122 13.57 16.54 -2.35
CA TYR A 122 14.47 16.73 -3.50
C TYR A 122 14.71 18.20 -3.87
N GLY A 123 14.16 19.15 -3.12
CA GLY A 123 14.26 20.56 -3.44
C GLY A 123 15.71 21.05 -3.55
N ARG A 124 16.03 21.74 -4.66
CA ARG A 124 17.37 22.29 -4.95
C ARG A 124 17.95 23.23 -3.89
N ARG A 125 17.14 23.75 -2.96
CA ARG A 125 17.54 24.84 -2.05
C ARG A 125 18.62 24.47 -1.03
N THR A 126 19.02 23.20 -0.94
CA THR A 126 19.78 22.75 0.23
C THR A 126 20.98 21.85 -0.07
N GLY A 127 21.17 21.36 -1.30
CA GLY A 127 22.29 20.46 -1.62
C GLY A 127 22.34 19.20 -0.75
N ARG A 128 21.17 18.73 -0.29
CA ARG A 128 21.02 17.67 0.72
C ARG A 128 20.81 16.32 0.08
N ASP A 129 21.20 15.28 0.80
CA ASP A 129 20.79 13.91 0.50
C ASP A 129 19.29 13.76 0.79
N PRO A 130 18.45 13.47 -0.22
CA PRO A 130 16.99 13.33 -0.07
C PRO A 130 16.59 12.14 0.82
N HIS A 131 17.54 11.29 1.20
CA HIS A 131 17.32 10.10 2.01
C HIS A 131 17.83 10.26 3.45
N GLN A 132 18.36 11.43 3.83
CA GLN A 132 18.83 11.71 5.18
C GLN A 132 17.85 12.62 5.93
N ILE A 133 17.63 12.34 7.21
CA ILE A 133 16.88 13.24 8.09
C ILE A 133 17.71 14.47 8.44
N ASP A 134 17.07 15.65 8.44
CA ASP A 134 17.72 16.93 8.77
C ASP A 134 16.82 17.81 9.65
N GLU A 135 17.34 18.95 10.11
CA GLU A 135 16.63 19.87 10.98
C GLU A 135 15.36 20.47 10.33
N TYR A 136 15.40 20.74 9.03
CA TYR A 136 14.24 21.27 8.29
C TYR A 136 13.09 20.26 8.25
N LEU A 137 13.38 19.00 7.92
CA LEU A 137 12.41 17.91 7.92
C LEU A 137 11.89 17.67 9.34
N LEU A 138 12.75 17.71 10.36
CA LEU A 138 12.34 17.57 11.75
C LEU A 138 11.46 18.73 12.25
N GLN A 139 11.68 19.95 11.75
CA GLN A 139 10.89 21.12 12.07
C GLN A 139 9.53 21.10 11.37
N LYS A 140 9.52 20.80 10.07
CA LYS A 140 8.30 20.78 9.25
C LYS A 140 7.44 19.54 9.49
N TYR A 141 8.06 18.40 9.76
CA TYR A 141 7.43 17.11 9.99
C TYR A 141 7.86 16.52 11.35
N PRO A 142 7.34 17.04 12.48
CA PRO A 142 7.80 16.66 13.82
C PRO A 142 7.56 15.17 14.16
N ALA A 143 6.64 14.50 13.47
CA ALA A 143 6.46 13.05 13.56
C ALA A 143 7.72 12.25 13.21
N LEU A 144 8.65 12.82 12.44
CA LEU A 144 9.91 12.17 12.10
C LEU A 144 10.85 12.00 13.31
N LYS A 145 10.61 12.73 14.41
CA LYS A 145 11.32 12.55 15.69
C LYS A 145 11.01 11.20 16.33
N THR A 146 9.81 10.66 16.11
CA THR A 146 9.38 9.37 16.69
C THR A 146 9.49 8.22 15.68
N SER A 147 9.24 8.49 14.40
CA SER A 147 9.33 7.49 13.35
C SER A 147 9.89 8.08 12.05
N ARG A 148 11.03 7.53 11.61
CA ARG A 148 11.70 7.93 10.36
C ARG A 148 11.08 7.32 9.10
N TYR A 149 9.99 6.56 9.24
CA TYR A 149 9.29 6.01 8.10
C TYR A 149 8.50 7.10 7.37
N TYR A 150 8.61 7.11 6.05
CA TYR A 150 7.95 8.09 5.20
C TYR A 150 7.50 7.48 3.87
N PHE A 151 6.62 8.20 3.19
CA PHE A 151 6.31 7.99 1.79
C PHE A 151 6.28 9.34 1.07
N GLU A 152 6.57 9.34 -0.23
CA GLU A 152 6.43 10.53 -1.07
C GLU A 152 4.94 10.81 -1.26
N ASP A 153 4.43 11.89 -0.64
CA ASP A 153 3.01 12.25 -0.71
C ASP A 153 2.75 13.15 -1.92
N VAL A 154 1.60 12.91 -2.55
CA VAL A 154 1.12 13.71 -3.68
C VAL A 154 -0.03 14.57 -3.16
N PRO A 155 0.09 15.91 -3.22
CA PRO A 155 -0.83 16.81 -2.54
C PRO A 155 -2.26 16.76 -3.08
N ASP A 156 -2.45 16.35 -4.34
CA ASP A 156 -3.77 16.24 -4.94
C ASP A 156 -4.05 14.81 -5.41
N LYS A 157 -4.88 14.12 -4.64
CA LYS A 157 -5.23 12.70 -4.79
C LYS A 157 -6.51 12.50 -5.61
N THR A 158 -7.10 13.59 -6.09
CA THR A 158 -8.36 13.60 -6.85
C THR A 158 -8.20 14.13 -8.27
N ARG A 159 -7.00 14.59 -8.63
CA ARG A 159 -6.72 15.08 -9.98
C ARG A 159 -6.93 13.97 -11.00
N PRO A 160 -7.57 14.26 -12.14
CA PRO A 160 -7.59 13.32 -13.25
C PRO A 160 -6.15 12.98 -13.66
N VAL A 161 -5.98 11.82 -14.29
CA VAL A 161 -4.72 11.42 -14.90
C VAL A 161 -4.17 12.60 -15.74
N PRO A 162 -2.92 13.05 -15.51
CA PRO A 162 -2.34 14.16 -16.24
C PRO A 162 -2.43 13.96 -17.75
N GLN A 163 -2.49 15.04 -18.51
CA GLN A 163 -2.49 14.99 -19.98
C GLN A 163 -1.12 15.34 -20.56
N ASP A 164 -0.32 16.11 -19.84
CA ASP A 164 1.05 16.44 -20.24
C ASP A 164 1.93 15.18 -20.29
N PRO A 165 2.71 14.94 -21.35
CA PRO A 165 3.53 13.74 -21.50
C PRO A 165 4.51 13.49 -20.34
N MET A 166 5.14 14.53 -19.81
CA MET A 166 6.14 14.38 -18.74
C MET A 166 5.46 14.04 -17.41
N ASP A 167 4.38 14.75 -17.09
CA ASP A 167 3.58 14.47 -15.89
C ASP A 167 2.93 13.08 -15.94
N ARG A 168 2.56 12.62 -17.14
CA ARG A 168 2.04 11.26 -17.36
C ARG A 168 3.07 10.19 -17.09
N MET A 169 4.30 10.36 -17.59
CA MET A 169 5.39 9.41 -17.31
C MET A 169 5.65 9.31 -15.81
N GLU A 170 5.67 10.45 -15.09
CA GLU A 170 5.81 10.44 -13.64
C GLU A 170 4.62 9.77 -12.95
N TYR A 171 3.38 10.09 -13.37
CA TYR A 171 2.17 9.50 -12.81
C TYR A 171 2.20 7.97 -12.88
N PHE A 172 2.49 7.40 -14.06
CA PHE A 172 2.46 5.96 -14.28
C PHE A 172 3.65 5.19 -13.68
N SER A 173 4.67 5.87 -13.14
CA SER A 173 5.84 5.22 -12.52
C SER A 173 5.50 4.29 -11.34
N LEU A 174 4.38 4.53 -10.66
CA LEU A 174 3.90 3.74 -9.51
C LEU A 174 2.39 3.49 -9.56
N VAL A 175 1.83 3.32 -10.77
CA VAL A 175 0.41 3.01 -10.97
C VAL A 175 0.26 1.55 -11.38
N TYR A 176 -0.66 0.86 -10.71
CA TYR A 176 -0.88 -0.58 -10.86
C TYR A 176 -2.36 -0.88 -11.15
N SER A 177 -2.63 -2.02 -11.76
CA SER A 177 -3.99 -2.46 -12.06
C SER A 177 -4.72 -2.89 -10.80
N LYS A 178 -5.86 -2.22 -10.54
CA LYS A 178 -6.80 -2.59 -9.49
C LYS A 178 -7.29 -4.02 -9.68
N LYS A 179 -7.67 -4.37 -10.91
CA LYS A 179 -8.11 -5.72 -11.25
C LYS A 179 -7.06 -6.77 -10.92
N ALA A 180 -5.80 -6.55 -11.29
CA ALA A 180 -4.73 -7.51 -11.00
C ALA A 180 -4.47 -7.68 -9.50
N ILE A 181 -4.58 -6.60 -8.73
CA ILE A 181 -4.44 -6.64 -7.26
C ILE A 181 -5.57 -7.46 -6.64
N ILE A 182 -6.81 -7.17 -7.03
CA ILE A 182 -8.02 -7.74 -6.42
C ILE A 182 -8.22 -9.20 -6.84
N GLU A 183 -8.16 -9.49 -8.14
CA GLU A 183 -8.52 -10.81 -8.68
C GLU A 183 -7.34 -11.79 -8.68
N HIS A 184 -6.10 -11.30 -8.73
CA HIS A 184 -4.92 -12.14 -8.94
C HIS A 184 -3.86 -11.99 -7.84
N GLY A 185 -4.04 -11.09 -6.87
CA GLY A 185 -3.08 -10.86 -5.79
C GLY A 185 -1.71 -10.44 -6.33
N ARG A 186 -1.68 -9.63 -7.39
CA ARG A 186 -0.47 -9.26 -8.12
C ARG A 186 -0.39 -7.76 -8.35
N LEU A 187 0.83 -7.23 -8.24
CA LEU A 187 1.14 -5.89 -8.73
C LEU A 187 1.54 -6.00 -10.20
N VAL A 188 0.67 -5.47 -11.07
CA VAL A 188 0.92 -5.34 -12.50
C VAL A 188 0.89 -3.85 -12.82
N ALA A 189 2.06 -3.30 -13.15
CA ALA A 189 2.19 -1.87 -13.41
C ALA A 189 1.53 -1.47 -14.73
N TRP A 190 0.92 -0.30 -14.76
CA TRP A 190 0.56 0.39 -15.99
C TRP A 190 1.77 1.15 -16.51
N ILE A 191 2.14 0.94 -17.78
CA ILE A 191 3.33 1.53 -18.41
C ILE A 191 2.94 2.31 -19.66
N LEU A 192 3.76 3.31 -19.99
CA LEU A 192 3.65 4.08 -21.23
C LEU A 192 4.77 3.65 -22.18
N ASN A 193 4.43 3.00 -23.29
CA ASN A 193 5.38 2.56 -24.30
C ASN A 193 5.28 3.41 -25.58
N ASN A 194 5.69 4.69 -25.48
CA ASN A 194 5.66 5.68 -26.58
C ASN A 194 4.30 5.84 -27.28
N ARG A 195 3.22 5.38 -26.63
CA ARG A 195 1.83 5.45 -27.10
C ARG A 195 1.02 6.32 -26.15
N PRO A 196 -0.07 6.94 -26.65
CA PRO A 196 -0.93 7.77 -25.80
C PRO A 196 -1.73 6.94 -24.79
N GLU A 197 -1.88 5.64 -25.00
CA GLU A 197 -2.64 4.75 -24.12
C GLU A 197 -1.69 3.94 -23.23
N PRO A 198 -1.95 3.87 -21.90
CA PRO A 198 -1.18 3.01 -21.02
C PRO A 198 -1.53 1.54 -21.28
N GLU A 199 -0.54 0.68 -21.12
CA GLU A 199 -0.72 -0.77 -21.22
C GLU A 199 -0.19 -1.47 -19.96
N LEU A 200 -0.62 -2.72 -19.74
CA LEU A 200 -0.15 -3.49 -18.60
C LEU A 200 1.24 -4.05 -18.88
N SER A 201 2.13 -3.88 -17.91
CA SER A 201 3.47 -4.47 -17.95
C SER A 201 3.41 -5.99 -17.88
N ASN A 202 4.33 -6.64 -18.60
CA ASN A 202 4.58 -8.07 -18.46
C ASN A 202 5.32 -8.42 -17.15
N ARG A 203 5.85 -7.41 -16.43
CA ARG A 203 6.47 -7.60 -15.12
C ARG A 203 5.38 -7.66 -14.06
N VAL A 204 5.43 -8.73 -13.28
CA VAL A 204 4.43 -9.05 -12.26
C VAL A 204 5.15 -9.29 -10.94
N GLU A 205 4.69 -8.63 -9.89
CA GLU A 205 5.14 -8.87 -8.52
C GLU A 205 4.01 -9.52 -7.71
N THR A 206 4.38 -10.35 -6.73
CA THR A 206 3.42 -11.06 -5.89
C THR A 206 3.08 -10.21 -4.67
N ILE A 207 1.78 -10.10 -4.37
CA ILE A 207 1.31 -9.48 -3.13
C ILE A 207 1.30 -10.52 -2.03
N ASP A 208 1.98 -10.17 -0.94
CA ASP A 208 2.06 -10.95 0.27
C ASP A 208 0.87 -10.72 1.20
N LEU A 209 0.45 -9.45 1.30
CA LEU A 209 -0.58 -9.00 2.23
C LEU A 209 -1.05 -7.59 1.87
N ILE A 210 -2.34 -7.33 2.06
CA ILE A 210 -2.92 -5.98 2.06
C ILE A 210 -3.50 -5.71 3.45
N LEU A 211 -3.19 -4.54 4.03
CA LEU A 211 -3.66 -4.11 5.35
C LEU A 211 -4.34 -2.74 5.26
N ASN A 212 -5.56 -2.62 5.79
CA ASN A 212 -6.25 -1.35 6.03
C ASN A 212 -5.87 -0.76 7.37
#